data_AF-A0A356QIA4-F1
#
_entry.id   AF-A0A356QIA4-F1
#
_cell.length_a   1.000
_cell.length_b   1.000
_cell.length_c   1.000
_cell.angle_alpha   90.00
_cell.angle_beta   90.00
_cell.angle_gamma   90.00
#
_symmetry.space_group_name_H-M   'P 1'
#
loop_
_entity.id
_entity.type
_entity.pdbx_description
1 polymer ?
#
loop_
_entity_poly.entity_id
_entity_poly.type
_entity_poly.pdbx_seq_one_letter_code
_entity_poly.pdbx_strand_id
1 'polypeptide(L)' 'MLAEFDLIRRYFMSPQEAQATDGVALGCGDDATLLVPQAGQQLAVSVDTSVVDVHFPHDAP' A
#
# COMPACT_ATOMS: atom_id res chain seq x y z
N MET A 1 -15.99 -10.64 -9.96
CA MET A 1 -15.63 -9.67 -8.91
C MET A 1 -14.11 -9.55 -8.95
N LEU A 2 -13.56 -8.34 -8.98
CA LEU A 2 -12.10 -8.15 -8.84
C LEU A 2 -11.76 -8.27 -7.35
N ALA A 3 -10.65 -8.92 -7.01
CA ALA A 3 -10.18 -8.96 -5.62
C ALA A 3 -9.57 -7.61 -5.23
N GLU A 4 -9.39 -7.39 -3.93
CA GLU A 4 -8.81 -6.15 -3.38
C GLU A 4 -7.49 -5.77 -4.07
N PHE A 5 -6.51 -6.68 -4.12
CA PHE A 5 -5.24 -6.42 -4.79
C PHE A 5 -5.37 -6.17 -6.31
N ASP A 6 -6.41 -6.68 -6.97
CA ASP A 6 -6.66 -6.37 -8.39
C ASP A 6 -7.17 -4.94 -8.56
N LEU A 7 -7.97 -4.45 -7.59
CA LEU A 7 -8.40 -3.05 -7.54
C LEU A 7 -7.22 -2.14 -7.20
N ILE A 8 -6.42 -2.47 -6.18
CA ILE A 8 -5.25 -1.64 -5.79
C ILE A 8 -4.25 -1.57 -6.94
N ARG A 9 -3.89 -2.69 -7.58
CA ARG A 9 -3.00 -2.69 -8.77
C ARG A 9 -3.57 -1.89 -9.94
N ARG A 10 -4.89 -1.88 -10.13
CA ARG A 10 -5.55 -1.19 -11.23
C ARG A 10 -5.66 0.32 -11.03
N TYR A 11 -5.88 0.77 -9.79
CA TYR A 11 -6.23 2.16 -9.49
C TYR A 11 -5.17 2.94 -8.72
N PHE A 12 -4.29 2.26 -7.98
CA PHE A 12 -3.37 2.87 -7.01
C PHE A 12 -1.90 2.41 -7.16
N MET A 13 -1.54 1.74 -8.25
CA MET A 13 -0.15 1.38 -8.56
C MET A 13 0.20 1.73 -10.00
N SER A 14 1.09 2.71 -10.21
CA SER A 14 1.77 2.87 -11.49
C SER A 14 2.87 1.79 -11.68
N PRO A 15 3.32 1.53 -12.92
CA PRO A 15 4.45 0.63 -13.19
C PRO A 15 5.76 1.06 -12.51
N GLN A 16 5.90 2.32 -12.13
CA GLN A 16 7.05 2.83 -11.36
C GLN A 16 6.93 2.57 -9.85
N GLU A 17 5.74 2.75 -9.26
CA GLU A 17 5.50 2.56 -7.81
C GLU A 17 5.49 1.09 -7.39
N ALA A 18 5.19 0.18 -8.33
CA ALA A 18 5.26 -1.27 -8.13
C ALA A 18 6.70 -1.84 -8.14
N GLN A 19 7.74 -1.01 -8.28
CA GLN A 19 9.14 -1.45 -8.35
C GLN A 19 9.93 -1.00 -7.12
N ALA A 20 10.86 -1.85 -6.68
CA ALA A 20 11.88 -1.47 -5.72
C ALA A 20 12.75 -0.35 -6.32
N THR A 21 12.97 0.71 -5.55
CA THR A 21 13.76 1.89 -5.94
C THR A 21 14.73 2.24 -4.80
N ASP A 22 15.59 3.25 -4.98
CA ASP A 22 16.61 3.56 -3.97
C ASP A 22 15.95 3.92 -2.62
N GLY A 23 16.39 3.25 -1.55
CA GLY A 23 15.77 3.33 -0.23
C GLY A 23 14.46 2.56 -0.03
N VAL A 24 13.87 1.92 -1.06
CA VAL A 24 12.62 1.12 -0.97
C VAL A 24 12.89 -0.34 -1.32
N ALA A 25 12.95 -1.21 -0.30
CA ALA A 25 13.17 -2.65 -0.47
C ALA A 25 11.91 -3.41 -0.91
N LEU A 26 10.73 -2.94 -0.52
CA LEU A 26 9.43 -3.47 -0.95
C LEU A 26 8.48 -2.30 -1.16
N GLY A 27 8.02 -2.10 -2.39
CA GLY A 27 7.02 -1.09 -2.76
C GLY A 27 5.59 -1.58 -2.57
N CYS A 28 4.62 -0.88 -3.18
CA CYS A 28 3.21 -1.23 -3.10
C CYS A 28 2.94 -2.63 -3.68
N GLY A 29 2.28 -3.51 -2.93
CA GLY A 29 2.07 -4.91 -3.33
C GLY A 29 1.76 -5.89 -2.21
N ASP A 30 1.98 -5.46 -0.96
CA ASP A 30 1.85 -6.20 0.30
C ASP A 30 1.28 -5.23 1.38
N ASP A 31 1.01 -5.71 2.59
CA ASP A 31 0.32 -4.94 3.67
C ASP A 31 1.14 -3.74 4.22
N ALA A 32 2.43 -3.65 3.87
CA ALA A 32 3.33 -2.57 4.27
C ALA A 32 4.45 -2.35 3.23
N THR A 33 4.89 -1.10 3.11
CA THR A 33 6.13 -0.73 2.38
C THR A 33 7.33 -0.96 3.27
N LEU A 34 8.43 -1.52 2.74
CA LEU A 34 9.70 -1.65 3.47
C LEU A 34 10.73 -0.64 2.96
N LEU A 35 11.15 0.27 3.84
CA LEU A 35 12.18 1.26 3.58
C LEU A 35 13.52 0.83 4.18
N VAL A 36 14.64 1.25 3.58
CA VAL A 36 16.02 0.99 4.06
C VAL A 36 16.71 2.32 4.38
N PRO A 37 16.35 3.01 5.48
CA PRO A 37 17.02 4.25 5.87
C PRO A 37 18.44 4.04 6.40
N GLN A 38 18.77 2.81 6.83
CA GLN A 38 20.10 2.42 7.30
C GLN A 38 20.41 0.98 6.86
N ALA A 39 21.65 0.73 6.44
CA ALA A 39 22.12 -0.60 6.05
C ALA A 39 21.93 -1.63 7.18
N GLY A 40 21.41 -2.81 6.82
CA GLY A 40 21.14 -3.91 7.77
C GLY A 40 19.84 -3.75 8.57
N GLN A 41 19.03 -2.73 8.32
CA GLN A 41 17.73 -2.51 8.96
C GLN A 41 16.65 -2.23 7.90
N GLN A 42 15.39 -2.55 8.24
CA GLN A 42 14.23 -2.21 7.43
C GLN A 42 13.19 -1.51 8.31
N LEU A 43 12.64 -0.40 7.83
CA LEU A 43 11.51 0.28 8.43
C LEU A 43 10.25 -0.12 7.66
N ALA A 44 9.39 -0.90 8.32
CA ALA A 44 8.05 -1.17 7.80
C ALA A 44 7.16 0.06 8.01
N VAL A 45 6.50 0.52 6.95
CA VAL A 45 5.54 1.62 6.97
C VAL A 45 4.22 1.12 6.40
N SER A 46 3.18 1.18 7.22
CA SER A 46 1.79 0.95 6.84
C SER A 46 0.94 2.09 7.42
N VAL A 47 -0.11 2.50 6.71
CA VAL A 47 -0.96 3.65 7.06
C VAL A 47 -2.39 3.37 6.60
N ASP A 48 -3.25 3.01 7.55
CA ASP A 48 -4.68 2.80 7.33
C ASP A 48 -5.48 3.90 8.04
N THR A 49 -6.44 4.56 7.36
CA THR A 49 -7.39 5.48 8.04
C THR A 49 -8.67 5.79 7.26
N SER A 50 -9.77 5.88 8.03
CA SER A 50 -10.81 6.95 8.05
C SER A 50 -11.63 6.85 9.37
N VAL A 51 -12.95 7.13 9.38
CA VAL A 51 -13.92 6.92 10.50
C VAL A 51 -15.23 6.38 9.88
N VAL A 52 -16.13 5.61 10.52
CA VAL A 52 -17.39 5.20 9.81
C VAL A 52 -18.25 6.42 9.40
N ASP A 53 -19.01 6.35 8.29
CA ASP A 53 -19.52 7.54 7.53
C ASP A 53 -18.41 8.42 6.92
N VAL A 54 -17.20 7.82 6.82
CA VAL A 54 -15.96 8.32 6.18
C VAL A 54 -15.05 7.14 5.70
N HIS A 55 -15.15 5.91 6.24
CA HIS A 55 -14.35 4.70 5.95
C HIS A 55 -15.05 3.84 4.89
N PHE A 56 -16.27 3.45 5.21
CA PHE A 56 -17.18 2.68 4.38
C PHE A 56 -18.55 3.36 4.49
N PRO A 57 -19.40 3.28 3.45
CA PRO A 57 -20.68 3.98 3.43
C PRO A 57 -21.55 3.63 4.64
N HIS A 58 -22.39 4.59 5.06
CA HIS A 58 -23.42 4.42 6.09
C HIS A 58 -24.20 3.10 5.95
N ASP A 59 -24.58 2.76 4.71
CA ASP A 59 -25.26 1.54 4.29
C ASP A 59 -24.49 0.86 3.15
N ALA A 60 -23.19 0.62 3.37
CA ALA A 60 -22.29 0.00 2.40
C ALA A 60 -22.83 -1.34 1.83
N PRO A 61 -22.65 -1.59 0.51
CA PRO A 61 -23.05 -2.83 -0.14
C PRO A 61 -22.20 -4.04 0.28
#